data_AF-A0A9D9K4L7-F1
#
_entry.id   AF-A0A9D9K4L7-F1
#
_cell.length_a   1.000
_cell.length_b   1.000
_cell.length_c   1.000
_cell.angle_alpha   90.00
_cell.angle_beta   90.00
_cell.angle_gamma   90.00
#
_symmetry.space_group_name_H-M   'P 1'
#
loop_
_entity.id
_entity.type
_entity.pdbx_description
1 polymer ?
#
loop_
_entity_poly.entity_id
_entity_poly.type
_entity_poly.pdbx_seq_one_letter_code
_entity_poly.pdbx_strand_id
1 'polypeptide(L)'
;MSDPLLNKLLENELGHDEKPILESQKQSFAFQVECLKMEIDILERSISRRETITQSIKNFAIVSWGAALTVMIGQGDLRKYVIITAILPVMFWLVDAWWFYLYRGDSFRFRKIKEFVNSPDLELSYRHQRLVNFTALDTSGKQYENTKEYKKFVNFRKILFFKEMLLLYGGLITFSLIIGIISLLIF
;
A
#
# COMPACT_ATOMS: atom_id res chain seq x y z
N MET A 1 47.65 -35.83 32.83
CA MET A 1 48.48 -35.64 31.62
C MET A 1 47.56 -35.93 30.45
N SER A 2 46.90 -34.90 29.90
CA SER A 2 45.95 -35.05 28.80
C SER A 2 46.71 -35.35 27.51
N ASP A 3 46.32 -36.40 26.81
CA ASP A 3 46.99 -36.87 25.60
C ASP A 3 46.83 -35.83 24.47
N PRO A 4 47.93 -35.24 23.97
CA PRO A 4 47.88 -34.22 22.93
C PRO A 4 47.29 -34.72 21.61
N LEU A 5 47.26 -36.03 21.36
CA LEU A 5 46.59 -36.63 20.20
C LEU A 5 45.06 -36.63 20.34
N LEU A 6 44.54 -36.78 21.56
CA LEU A 6 43.10 -36.76 21.83
C LEU A 6 42.53 -35.33 21.66
N ASN A 7 43.27 -34.31 22.10
CA ASN A 7 42.86 -32.91 21.87
C ASN A 7 42.87 -32.54 20.39
N LYS A 8 43.84 -33.05 19.62
CA LYS A 8 43.94 -32.79 18.18
C LYS A 8 42.85 -33.49 17.39
N LEU A 9 42.40 -34.67 17.83
CA LEU A 9 41.27 -35.40 17.24
C LEU A 9 39.93 -34.73 17.58
N LEU A 10 39.76 -34.28 18.84
CA LEU A 10 38.57 -33.52 19.24
C LEU A 10 38.44 -32.18 18.52
N GLU A 11 39.54 -31.44 18.32
CA GLU A 11 39.54 -30.20 17.52
C GLU A 11 39.22 -30.43 16.03
N ASN A 12 39.60 -31.60 15.48
CA ASN A 12 39.37 -31.91 14.06
C ASN A 12 37.94 -32.40 13.79
N GLU A 13 37.32 -33.12 14.73
CA GLU A 13 35.92 -33.54 14.62
C GLU A 13 34.93 -32.42 14.99
N LEU A 14 35.22 -31.60 16.02
CA LEU A 14 34.35 -30.46 16.38
C LEU A 14 34.47 -29.28 15.40
N GLY A 15 35.61 -29.13 14.73
CA GLY A 15 35.86 -28.01 13.79
C GLY A 15 35.28 -28.20 12.39
N HIS A 16 34.82 -29.40 12.03
CA HIS A 16 34.32 -29.70 10.68
C HIS A 16 32.80 -29.52 10.53
N ASP A 17 32.01 -29.75 11.59
CA ASP A 17 30.55 -29.59 11.57
C ASP A 17 30.06 -28.16 11.86
N GLU A 18 30.81 -27.33 12.62
CA GLU A 18 30.38 -25.96 12.94
C GLU A 18 30.55 -24.96 11.77
N LYS A 19 31.56 -25.17 10.92
CA LYS A 19 31.83 -24.31 9.75
C LYS A 19 30.68 -24.27 8.71
N PRO A 20 30.13 -25.40 8.24
CA PRO A 20 29.05 -25.40 7.27
C PRO A 20 27.75 -24.78 7.82
N ILE A 21 27.49 -24.94 9.13
CA ILE A 21 26.32 -24.35 9.79
C ILE A 21 26.43 -22.82 9.87
N LEU A 22 27.61 -22.30 10.24
CA LEU A 22 27.84 -20.86 10.31
C LEU A 22 27.78 -20.19 8.93
N GLU A 23 28.33 -20.83 7.90
CA GLU A 23 28.23 -20.33 6.52
C GLU A 23 26.79 -20.35 6.01
N SER A 24 26.03 -21.42 6.27
CA SER A 24 24.61 -21.50 5.91
C SER A 24 23.78 -20.41 6.59
N GLN A 25 24.03 -20.11 7.88
CA GLN A 25 23.34 -19.04 8.59
C GLN A 25 23.63 -17.66 7.99
N LYS A 26 24.90 -17.38 7.66
CA LYS A 26 25.29 -16.13 6.99
C LYS A 26 24.65 -15.98 5.62
N GLN A 27 24.58 -17.06 4.83
CA GLN A 27 23.93 -17.07 3.53
C GLN A 27 22.41 -16.84 3.66
N SER A 28 21.76 -17.50 4.61
CA SER A 28 20.33 -17.29 4.90
C SER A 28 20.05 -15.85 5.31
N PHE A 29 20.90 -15.26 6.15
CA PHE A 29 20.76 -13.86 6.55
C PHE A 29 20.93 -12.90 5.36
N ALA A 30 21.95 -13.12 4.54
CA ALA A 30 22.19 -12.32 3.34
C ALA A 30 20.98 -12.38 2.39
N PHE A 31 20.39 -13.56 2.21
CA PHE A 31 19.15 -13.72 1.44
C PHE A 31 17.97 -12.96 2.06
N GLN A 32 17.79 -13.00 3.38
CA GLN A 32 16.74 -12.23 4.07
C GLN A 32 16.91 -10.72 3.88
N VAL A 33 18.14 -10.22 3.94
CA VAL A 33 18.45 -8.80 3.69
C VAL A 33 18.20 -8.43 2.23
N GLU A 34 18.53 -9.32 1.29
CA GLU A 34 18.21 -9.14 -0.12
C GLU A 34 16.70 -9.09 -0.38
N CYS A 35 15.92 -9.99 0.24
CA CYS A 35 14.46 -9.93 0.21
C CYS A 35 13.92 -8.61 0.79
N LEU A 36 14.49 -8.12 1.90
CA LEU A 36 14.11 -6.84 2.49
C LEU A 36 14.40 -5.67 1.54
N LYS A 37 15.56 -5.69 0.88
CA LYS A 37 15.92 -4.67 -0.12
C LYS A 37 14.94 -4.71 -1.30
N MET A 38 14.65 -5.89 -1.83
CA MET A 38 13.68 -6.06 -2.92
C MET A 38 12.30 -5.55 -2.52
N GLU A 39 11.87 -5.82 -1.28
CA GLU A 39 10.61 -5.32 -0.74
C GLU A 39 10.57 -3.79 -0.67
N ILE A 40 11.65 -3.15 -0.20
CA ILE A 40 11.78 -1.68 -0.20
C ILE A 40 11.65 -1.13 -1.62
N ASP A 41 12.36 -1.70 -2.59
CA ASP A 41 12.33 -1.27 -3.98
C ASP A 41 10.92 -1.38 -4.60
N ILE A 42 10.18 -2.45 -4.28
CA ILE A 42 8.80 -2.65 -4.72
C ILE A 42 7.86 -1.61 -4.09
N LEU A 43 8.01 -1.34 -2.80
CA LEU A 43 7.20 -0.37 -2.09
C LEU A 43 7.47 1.06 -2.60
N GLU A 44 8.73 1.43 -2.82
CA GLU A 44 9.09 2.75 -3.36
C GLU A 44 8.49 2.96 -4.76
N ARG A 45 8.60 1.96 -5.64
CA ARG A 45 7.95 2.01 -6.97
C ARG A 45 6.44 2.13 -6.88
N SER A 46 5.81 1.42 -5.93
CA SER A 46 4.36 1.45 -5.73
C SER A 46 3.90 2.82 -5.22
N ILE A 47 4.61 3.39 -4.24
CA ILE A 47 4.35 4.72 -3.69
C ILE A 47 4.57 5.81 -4.75
N SER A 48 5.63 5.71 -5.55
CA SER A 48 5.91 6.62 -6.66
C SER A 48 4.78 6.68 -7.69
N ARG A 49 4.21 5.53 -8.07
CA ARG A 49 3.14 5.44 -9.08
C ARG A 49 1.77 5.91 -8.59
N ARG A 50 1.59 6.06 -7.27
CA ARG A 50 0.33 6.43 -6.65
C ARG A 50 -0.23 7.75 -7.19
N GLU A 51 0.62 8.78 -7.30
CA GLU A 51 0.18 10.11 -7.72
C GLU A 51 -0.38 10.06 -9.14
N THR A 52 0.35 9.40 -10.04
CA THR A 52 -0.06 9.22 -11.44
C THR A 52 -1.41 8.47 -11.55
N ILE A 53 -1.59 7.38 -10.80
CA ILE A 53 -2.83 6.60 -10.83
C ILE A 53 -4.00 7.43 -10.30
N THR A 54 -3.81 8.10 -9.14
CA THR A 54 -4.86 8.93 -8.52
C THR A 54 -5.26 10.09 -9.44
N GLN A 55 -4.29 10.76 -10.06
CA GLN A 55 -4.55 11.84 -11.02
C GLN A 55 -5.26 11.30 -12.28
N SER A 56 -4.86 10.14 -12.79
CA SER A 56 -5.51 9.50 -13.94
C SER A 56 -6.97 9.17 -13.65
N ILE A 57 -7.28 8.62 -12.47
CA ILE A 57 -8.66 8.30 -12.06
C ILE A 57 -9.50 9.59 -11.99
N LYS A 58 -8.98 10.65 -11.38
CA LYS A 58 -9.67 11.95 -11.26
C LYS A 58 -9.93 12.58 -12.63
N ASN A 59 -8.93 12.58 -13.51
CA ASN A 59 -9.07 13.10 -14.88
C ASN A 59 -10.14 12.32 -15.65
N PHE A 60 -10.10 10.98 -15.59
CA PHE A 60 -11.07 10.14 -16.29
C PHE A 60 -12.49 10.31 -15.72
N ALA A 61 -12.62 10.54 -14.41
CA ALA A 61 -13.88 10.87 -13.78
C ALA A 61 -14.47 12.17 -14.32
N ILE A 62 -13.67 13.25 -14.38
CA ILE A 62 -14.10 14.55 -14.91
C ILE A 62 -14.51 14.45 -16.39
N VAL A 63 -13.69 13.80 -17.22
CA VAL A 63 -13.94 13.66 -18.66
C VAL A 63 -15.22 12.86 -18.91
N SER A 64 -15.36 11.69 -18.26
CA SER A 64 -16.52 10.82 -18.45
C SER A 64 -17.81 11.48 -17.95
N TRP A 65 -17.74 12.13 -16.80
CA TRP A 65 -18.86 12.90 -16.24
C TRP A 65 -19.25 14.07 -17.14
N GLY A 66 -18.26 14.85 -17.62
CA GLY A 66 -18.50 15.99 -18.50
C GLY A 66 -19.16 15.57 -19.81
N ALA A 67 -18.67 14.49 -20.43
CA ALA A 67 -19.26 13.93 -21.64
C ALA A 67 -20.71 13.50 -21.42
N ALA A 68 -20.99 12.77 -20.33
CA ALA A 68 -22.34 12.34 -19.99
C ALA A 68 -23.28 13.53 -19.75
N LEU A 69 -22.81 14.55 -19.03
CA LEU A 69 -23.57 15.76 -18.77
C LEU A 69 -23.89 16.52 -20.05
N THR A 70 -22.92 16.70 -20.94
CA THR A 70 -23.12 17.37 -22.24
C THR A 70 -24.16 16.64 -23.09
N VAL A 71 -24.11 15.31 -23.17
CA VAL A 71 -25.09 14.52 -23.94
C VAL A 71 -26.49 14.65 -23.35
N MET A 72 -26.63 14.52 -22.03
CA MET A 72 -27.94 14.59 -21.36
C MET A 72 -28.58 15.98 -21.49
N ILE A 73 -27.78 17.06 -21.46
CA ILE A 73 -28.28 18.43 -21.66
C ILE A 73 -28.55 18.70 -23.15
N GLY A 74 -27.76 18.14 -24.05
CA GLY A 74 -27.86 18.37 -25.49
C GLY A 74 -29.14 17.80 -26.12
N GLN A 75 -29.67 16.70 -25.57
CA GLN A 75 -30.85 16.03 -26.10
C GLN A 75 -32.09 16.32 -25.25
N GLY A 76 -33.11 16.94 -25.84
CA GLY A 76 -34.34 17.37 -25.14
C GLY A 76 -34.98 16.24 -24.31
N ASP A 77 -35.10 15.05 -24.88
CA ASP A 77 -35.71 13.88 -24.21
C ASP A 77 -34.89 13.35 -23.02
N LEU A 78 -33.58 13.58 -23.03
CA LEU A 78 -32.66 13.10 -22.00
C LEU A 78 -32.45 14.09 -20.85
N ARG A 79 -32.86 15.35 -21.00
CA ARG A 79 -32.66 16.41 -19.99
C ARG A 79 -33.24 16.06 -18.62
N LYS A 80 -34.40 15.41 -18.59
CA LYS A 80 -35.04 14.92 -17.36
C LYS A 80 -34.21 13.89 -16.59
N TYR A 81 -33.21 13.29 -17.24
CA TYR A 81 -32.32 12.28 -16.66
C TYR A 81 -30.92 12.82 -16.30
N VAL A 82 -30.69 14.14 -16.35
CA VAL A 82 -29.40 14.73 -15.99
C VAL A 82 -28.94 14.32 -14.58
N ILE A 83 -29.85 14.14 -13.62
CA ILE A 83 -29.53 13.69 -12.25
C ILE A 83 -28.76 12.34 -12.25
N ILE A 84 -29.02 11.47 -13.22
CA ILE A 84 -28.37 10.15 -13.33
C ILE A 84 -26.85 10.29 -13.58
N THR A 85 -26.40 11.41 -14.16
CA THR A 85 -24.96 11.68 -14.34
C THR A 85 -24.17 11.73 -13.04
N ALA A 86 -24.82 11.94 -11.89
CA ALA A 86 -24.20 11.87 -10.57
C ALA A 86 -23.65 10.48 -10.21
N ILE A 87 -24.14 9.41 -10.86
CA ILE A 87 -23.66 8.05 -10.64
C ILE A 87 -22.18 7.92 -11.01
N LEU A 88 -21.73 8.60 -12.08
CA LEU A 88 -20.34 8.51 -12.53
C LEU A 88 -19.35 9.01 -11.45
N PRO A 89 -19.47 10.24 -10.92
CA PRO A 89 -18.66 10.67 -9.79
C PRO A 89 -18.69 9.73 -8.58
N VAL A 90 -19.84 9.16 -8.23
CA VAL A 90 -19.96 8.21 -7.10
C VAL A 90 -19.14 6.94 -7.36
N MET A 91 -19.23 6.37 -8.56
CA MET A 91 -18.45 5.19 -8.93
C MET A 91 -16.95 5.48 -8.90
N PHE A 92 -16.52 6.62 -9.45
CA PHE A 92 -15.11 7.00 -9.42
C PHE A 92 -14.61 7.31 -8.02
N TRP A 93 -15.44 7.87 -7.15
CA TRP A 93 -15.10 8.11 -5.76
C TRP A 93 -14.80 6.80 -5.01
N LEU A 94 -15.60 5.76 -5.24
CA LEU A 94 -15.33 4.43 -4.66
C LEU A 94 -14.04 3.81 -5.19
N VAL A 95 -13.77 3.93 -6.50
CA VAL A 95 -12.54 3.43 -7.11
C VAL A 95 -11.31 4.16 -6.57
N ASP A 96 -11.35 5.49 -6.47
CA ASP A 96 -10.25 6.28 -5.93
C ASP A 96 -9.99 5.95 -4.44
N ALA A 97 -11.07 5.83 -3.64
CA ALA A 97 -10.97 5.42 -2.24
C ALA A 97 -10.39 4.01 -2.08
N TRP A 98 -10.76 3.07 -2.95
CA TRP A 98 -10.22 1.72 -2.96
C TRP A 98 -8.73 1.68 -3.27
N TRP A 99 -8.28 2.41 -4.30
CA TRP A 99 -6.87 2.53 -4.61
C TRP A 99 -6.08 3.13 -3.45
N PHE A 100 -6.60 4.21 -2.86
CA PHE A 100 -5.96 4.86 -1.72
C PHE A 100 -5.89 3.95 -0.48
N TYR A 101 -6.89 3.08 -0.29
CA TYR A 101 -6.88 2.05 0.75
C TYR A 101 -5.73 1.07 0.58
N LEU A 102 -5.50 0.56 -0.64
CA LEU A 102 -4.37 -0.33 -0.93
C LEU A 102 -3.04 0.36 -0.62
N TYR A 103 -2.85 1.59 -1.10
CA TYR A 103 -1.62 2.35 -0.86
C TYR A 103 -1.34 2.66 0.60
N ARG A 104 -2.38 2.77 1.43
CA ARG A 104 -2.21 2.96 2.88
C ARG A 104 -1.61 1.72 3.54
N GLY A 105 -1.91 0.51 3.04
CA GLY A 105 -1.25 -0.72 3.47
C GLY A 105 0.25 -0.69 3.17
N ASP A 106 0.60 -0.40 1.92
CA ASP A 106 2.00 -0.29 1.46
C ASP A 106 2.77 0.79 2.25
N SER A 107 2.14 1.95 2.47
CA SER A 107 2.73 3.05 3.24
C SER A 107 2.94 2.67 4.71
N PHE A 108 2.02 1.90 5.29
CA PHE A 108 2.16 1.40 6.65
C PHE A 108 3.33 0.42 6.74
N ARG A 109 3.45 -0.49 5.77
CA ARG A 109 4.58 -1.43 5.70
C ARG A 109 5.90 -0.71 5.56
N PHE A 110 5.97 0.28 4.68
CA PHE A 110 7.16 1.11 4.51
C PHE A 110 7.57 1.80 5.82
N ARG A 111 6.60 2.28 6.60
CA ARG A 111 6.86 2.81 7.94
C ARG A 111 7.43 1.75 8.88
N LYS A 112 6.91 0.53 8.89
CA LYS A 112 7.45 -0.57 9.71
C LYS A 112 8.86 -1.00 9.33
N ILE A 113 9.17 -1.01 8.03
CA ILE A 113 10.55 -1.22 7.57
C ILE A 113 11.45 -0.09 8.08
N LYS A 114 11.02 1.17 7.96
CA LYS A 114 11.78 2.32 8.47
C LYS A 114 11.97 2.25 9.99
N GLU A 115 10.96 1.86 10.74
CA GLU A 115 11.05 1.64 12.19
C GLU A 115 12.10 0.57 12.52
N PHE A 116 12.09 -0.56 11.81
CA PHE A 116 13.06 -1.65 11.99
C PHE A 116 14.50 -1.23 11.65
N VAL A 117 14.71 -0.57 10.50
CA VAL A 117 16.05 -0.16 10.06
C VAL A 117 16.69 0.85 11.04
N ASN A 118 15.86 1.64 11.73
CA ASN A 118 16.32 2.63 12.72
C ASN A 118 16.24 2.12 14.16
N SER A 119 15.86 0.86 14.41
CA SER A 119 15.80 0.29 15.76
C SER A 119 17.06 -0.53 16.09
N PRO A 120 17.31 -0.81 17.38
CA PRO A 120 18.33 -1.76 17.80
C PRO A 120 18.13 -3.18 17.24
N ASP A 121 16.93 -3.50 16.74
CA ASP A 121 16.63 -4.82 16.18
C ASP A 121 17.47 -5.12 14.93
N LEU A 122 17.90 -4.10 14.17
CA LEU A 122 18.80 -4.30 13.04
C LEU A 122 20.18 -4.79 13.51
N GLU A 123 20.73 -4.16 14.54
CA GLU A 123 22.00 -4.56 15.14
C GLU A 123 21.89 -5.97 15.75
N LEU A 124 20.80 -6.25 16.47
CA LEU A 124 20.51 -7.59 16.98
C LEU A 124 20.39 -8.61 15.85
N SER A 125 19.77 -8.24 14.72
CA SER A 125 19.62 -9.11 13.56
C SER A 125 20.97 -9.45 12.92
N TYR A 126 21.88 -8.47 12.85
CA TYR A 126 23.25 -8.68 12.39
C TYR A 126 24.03 -9.61 13.32
N ARG A 127 23.90 -9.44 14.64
CA ARG A 127 24.58 -10.30 15.62
C ARG A 127 24.07 -11.74 15.59
N HIS A 128 22.76 -11.94 15.41
CA HIS A 128 22.13 -13.26 15.42
C HIS A 128 22.04 -13.90 14.03
N GLN A 129 22.51 -13.23 12.97
CA GLN A 129 22.43 -13.70 11.57
C GLN A 129 21.00 -14.14 11.18
N ARG A 130 20.00 -13.38 11.62
CA ARG A 130 18.58 -13.59 11.29
C ARG A 130 17.80 -12.30 11.57
N LEU A 131 16.73 -12.05 10.82
CA LEU A 131 15.81 -10.95 11.16
C LEU A 131 15.15 -11.21 12.51
N VAL A 132 15.37 -10.31 13.47
CA VAL A 132 14.79 -10.36 14.82
C VAL A 132 13.60 -9.42 14.86
N ASN A 133 12.45 -9.93 15.33
CA ASN A 133 11.20 -9.17 15.46
C ASN A 133 10.68 -8.55 14.15
N PHE A 134 11.14 -9.06 13.01
CA PHE A 134 10.79 -8.52 11.69
C PHE A 134 10.63 -9.64 10.66
N THR A 135 9.54 -9.59 9.90
CA THR A 135 9.26 -10.52 8.81
C THR A 135 9.47 -9.80 7.50
N ALA A 136 10.32 -10.32 6.60
CA ALA A 136 10.46 -9.84 5.23
C ALA A 136 9.36 -10.41 4.31
N LEU A 137 9.19 -9.80 3.13
CA LEU A 137 8.22 -10.20 2.09
C LEU A 137 6.74 -10.00 2.47
N ASP A 138 6.44 -8.96 3.26
CA ASP A 138 5.07 -8.56 3.57
C ASP A 138 4.71 -7.27 2.83
N THR A 139 4.39 -7.38 1.55
CA THR A 139 4.23 -6.22 0.64
C THR A 139 3.14 -5.21 1.05
N SER A 140 2.22 -5.57 1.94
CA SER A 140 1.06 -4.73 2.32
C SER A 140 0.85 -4.60 3.82
N GLY A 141 1.75 -5.16 4.65
CA GLY A 141 1.62 -5.11 6.10
C GLY A 141 0.54 -6.06 6.65
N LYS A 142 0.22 -7.16 5.94
CA LYS A 142 -0.84 -8.11 6.32
C LYS A 142 -0.64 -8.68 7.72
N GLN A 143 0.60 -8.87 8.15
CA GLN A 143 0.88 -9.36 9.51
C GLN A 143 0.36 -8.40 10.60
N TYR A 144 0.18 -7.12 10.27
CA TYR A 144 -0.29 -6.10 11.18
C TYR A 144 -1.79 -5.81 11.04
N GLU A 145 -2.53 -6.50 10.18
CA GLU A 145 -3.93 -6.20 9.86
C GLU A 145 -4.85 -6.15 11.09
N ASN A 146 -4.56 -7.01 12.08
CA ASN A 146 -5.32 -7.10 13.32
C ASN A 146 -4.90 -6.08 14.39
N THR A 147 -3.81 -5.34 14.18
CA THR A 147 -3.32 -4.34 15.15
C THR A 147 -4.21 -3.09 15.15
N LYS A 148 -4.34 -2.46 16.32
CA LYS A 148 -5.06 -1.17 16.45
C LYS A 148 -4.41 -0.09 15.59
N GLU A 149 -3.09 -0.12 15.46
CA GLU A 149 -2.31 0.84 14.69
C GLU A 149 -2.63 0.75 13.19
N TYR A 150 -2.65 -0.47 12.64
CA TYR A 150 -3.02 -0.71 11.24
C TYR A 150 -4.46 -0.30 10.98
N LYS A 151 -5.43 -0.73 11.79
CA LYS A 151 -6.86 -0.38 11.62
C LYS A 151 -7.12 1.13 11.69
N LYS A 152 -6.34 1.85 12.50
CA LYS A 152 -6.44 3.32 12.59
C LYS A 152 -5.86 4.00 11.35
N PHE A 153 -4.82 3.43 10.76
CA PHE A 153 -4.13 3.99 9.59
C PHE A 153 -4.83 3.64 8.27
N VAL A 154 -5.23 2.37 8.12
CA VAL A 154 -5.84 1.76 6.93
C VAL A 154 -7.35 1.64 7.15
N ASN A 155 -8.04 2.79 7.23
CA ASN A 155 -9.48 2.85 7.44
C ASN A 155 -10.19 3.36 6.19
N PHE A 156 -10.90 2.47 5.49
CA PHE A 156 -11.61 2.78 4.25
C PHE A 156 -12.63 3.92 4.40
N ARG A 157 -13.40 3.94 5.51
CA ARG A 157 -14.39 5.01 5.74
C ARG A 157 -13.70 6.37 5.85
N LYS A 158 -12.60 6.44 6.60
CA LYS A 158 -11.85 7.69 6.75
C LYS A 158 -11.28 8.18 5.41
N ILE A 159 -10.84 7.25 4.56
CA ILE A 159 -10.33 7.54 3.23
C ILE A 159 -11.44 8.10 2.34
N LEU A 160 -12.62 7.50 2.36
CA LEU A 160 -13.77 7.96 1.59
C LEU A 160 -14.11 9.43 1.89
N PHE A 161 -13.98 9.84 3.16
CA PHE A 161 -14.24 11.21 3.60
C PHE A 161 -12.99 12.11 3.63
N PHE A 162 -11.95 11.83 2.85
CA PHE A 162 -10.84 12.78 2.71
C PHE A 162 -11.29 14.05 2.00
N LYS A 163 -10.82 15.20 2.50
CA LYS A 163 -11.22 16.53 2.05
C LYS A 163 -11.07 16.71 0.53
N GLU A 164 -9.98 16.21 -0.04
CA GLU A 164 -9.72 16.28 -1.48
C GLU A 164 -10.73 15.46 -2.30
N MET A 165 -11.03 14.23 -1.87
CA MET A 165 -12.02 13.38 -2.52
C MET A 165 -13.43 13.97 -2.38
N LEU A 166 -13.78 14.46 -1.20
CA LEU A 166 -15.06 15.12 -0.95
C LEU A 166 -15.25 16.37 -1.78
N LEU A 167 -14.22 17.23 -1.88
CA LEU A 167 -14.30 18.45 -2.69
C LEU A 167 -14.50 18.13 -4.16
N LEU A 168 -13.72 17.20 -4.71
CA LEU A 168 -13.83 16.84 -6.12
C LEU A 168 -15.15 16.12 -6.42
N TYR A 169 -15.34 14.93 -5.85
CA TYR A 169 -16.48 14.08 -6.19
C TYR A 169 -17.79 14.66 -5.66
N GLY A 170 -17.79 15.19 -4.44
CA GLY A 170 -18.95 15.90 -3.88
C GLY A 170 -19.33 17.13 -4.70
N GLY A 171 -18.35 17.86 -5.23
CA GLY A 171 -18.58 18.96 -6.17
C GLY A 171 -19.29 18.51 -7.45
N LEU A 172 -18.79 17.46 -8.11
CA LEU A 172 -19.38 16.91 -9.33
C LEU A 172 -20.81 16.38 -9.12
N ILE A 173 -21.03 15.67 -8.00
CA ILE A 173 -22.36 15.18 -7.62
C ILE A 173 -23.31 16.35 -7.41
N THR A 174 -22.91 17.34 -6.61
CA THR A 174 -23.74 18.52 -6.31
C THR A 174 -24.08 19.28 -7.59
N PHE A 175 -23.12 19.46 -8.50
CA PHE A 175 -23.35 20.12 -9.78
C PHE A 175 -24.36 19.36 -10.66
N SER A 176 -24.25 18.03 -10.72
CA SER A 176 -25.20 17.17 -11.44
C SER A 176 -26.62 17.31 -10.90
N LEU A 177 -26.76 17.37 -9.57
CA LEU A 177 -28.05 17.56 -8.91
C LEU A 177 -28.63 18.95 -9.18
N ILE A 178 -27.83 20.01 -9.07
CA ILE A 178 -28.28 21.38 -9.34
C ILE A 178 -28.77 21.52 -10.78
N ILE A 179 -27.98 21.07 -11.76
CA ILE A 179 -28.39 21.15 -13.17
C ILE A 179 -29.62 20.28 -13.42
N GLY A 180 -29.67 19.09 -12.83
CA GLY A 180 -30.83 18.21 -12.95
C GLY A 180 -32.12 18.86 -12.44
N ILE A 181 -32.07 19.49 -11.27
CA ILE A 181 -33.21 20.23 -10.70
C ILE A 181 -33.61 21.40 -11.61
N ILE A 182 -32.64 22.20 -12.07
CA ILE A 182 -32.91 23.32 -12.98
C ILE A 182 -33.56 22.81 -14.28
N SER A 183 -33.07 21.70 -14.83
CA SER A 183 -33.59 21.11 -16.07
C SER A 183 -35.02 20.60 -15.92
N LEU A 184 -35.40 20.11 -14.72
CA LEU A 184 -36.76 19.68 -14.39
C LEU A 184 -37.74 20.84 -14.11
N LEU A 185 -37.23 22.03 -13.77
CA LEU A 185 -38.07 23.20 -13.49
C LEU A 185 -38.37 24.02 -14.75
N ILE A 186 -37.46 24.02 -15.71
CA ILE A 186 -37.60 24.79 -16.96
C ILE A 186 -38.44 24.05 -18.01
N PHE A 187 -38.48 22.71 -17.96
CA PHE A 187 -39.11 21.85 -18.97
C PHE A 187 -40.00 20.80 -18.30
#